data_AF-A0A5B6YJ99-F1
#
_entry.id   AF-A0A5B6YJ99-F1
#
_cell.length_a   1.000
_cell.length_b   1.000
_cell.length_c   1.000
_cell.angle_alpha   90.00
_cell.angle_beta   90.00
_cell.angle_gamma   90.00
#
_symmetry.space_group_name_H-M   'P 1'
#
loop_
_entity.id
_entity.type
_entity.pdbx_description
1 polymer ?
#
loop_
_entity_poly.entity_id
_entity_poly.type
_entity_poly.pdbx_seq_one_letter_code
_entity_poly.pdbx_strand_id
1 'polypeptide(L)'
;MICRQALHTKSKLKGWGMLDDDSCVLYGLQGETVAHLFFSCAFSKLIWEKILHMVSIYRGVGAIDQEIGWLLNHLPSKCFKSFIVKVLFSTAAYNIWIDRNNRVFKGRRQTHSQVIQSILSEISAAFVSWRNVKRTFVN
;
A
#
# COMPACT_ATOMS: atom_id res chain seq x y z
N MET A 1 -7.18 -1.77 6.89
CA MET A 1 -6.84 -0.35 7.12
C MET A 1 -7.51 0.55 6.09
N ILE A 2 -7.20 0.38 4.80
CA ILE A 2 -7.78 1.17 3.70
C ILE A 2 -9.31 1.05 3.62
N CYS A 3 -9.87 -0.17 3.65
CA CYS A 3 -11.31 -0.40 3.50
C CYS A 3 -12.17 0.18 4.63
N ARG A 4 -11.60 0.46 5.81
CA ARG A 4 -12.34 1.06 6.94
C ARG A 4 -12.33 2.59 6.92
N GLN A 5 -11.61 3.19 5.96
CA GLN A 5 -11.37 4.63 5.87
C GLN A 5 -10.89 5.30 7.18
N ALA A 6 -10.36 4.55 8.14
CA ALA A 6 -10.02 5.06 9.47
C ALA A 6 -8.69 5.84 9.52
N LEU A 7 -8.15 6.23 8.36
CA LEU A 7 -6.87 6.92 8.25
C LEU A 7 -7.05 8.43 8.37
N HIS A 8 -6.26 9.06 9.23
CA HIS A 8 -6.22 10.52 9.38
C HIS A 8 -5.44 11.16 8.22
N THR A 9 -6.10 11.23 7.07
CA THR A 9 -5.56 11.94 5.91
C THR A 9 -5.72 13.45 6.07
N LYS A 10 -4.88 14.26 5.39
CA LYS A 10 -4.98 15.72 5.52
C LYS A 10 -6.35 16.26 5.11
N SER A 11 -7.00 15.68 4.09
CA SER A 11 -8.37 16.12 3.73
C SER A 11 -9.38 15.91 4.86
N LYS A 12 -9.24 14.85 5.68
CA LYS A 12 -10.09 14.67 6.88
C LYS A 12 -9.78 15.68 7.97
N LEU A 13 -8.50 15.94 8.23
CA LEU A 13 -8.06 16.92 9.22
C LEU A 13 -8.49 18.35 8.83
N LYS A 14 -8.47 18.68 7.54
CA LYS A 14 -9.04 19.93 7.01
C LYS A 14 -10.55 20.03 7.22
N GLY A 15 -11.28 18.92 6.99
CA GLY A 15 -12.70 18.85 7.33
C GLY A 15 -13.02 19.04 8.81
N TRP A 16 -12.05 18.77 9.70
CA TRP A 16 -12.15 19.04 11.14
C TRP A 16 -11.65 20.44 11.54
N GLY A 17 -11.21 21.28 10.59
CA GLY A 17 -10.65 22.60 10.87
C GLY A 17 -9.27 22.56 11.53
N MET A 18 -8.56 21.42 11.48
CA MET A 18 -7.23 21.27 12.10
C MET A 18 -6.08 21.64 11.17
N LEU A 19 -6.31 21.67 9.85
CA LEU A 19 -5.33 22.01 8.83
C LEU A 19 -5.96 22.87 7.73
N ASP A 20 -5.23 23.85 7.23
CA ASP A 20 -5.64 24.66 6.07
C ASP A 20 -5.23 24.02 4.73
N ASP A 21 -4.09 23.33 4.72
CA ASP A 21 -3.54 22.62 3.57
C ASP A 21 -3.88 21.13 3.60
N ASP A 22 -4.56 20.65 2.56
CA ASP A 22 -4.82 19.24 2.34
C ASP A 22 -3.95 18.61 1.25
N SER A 23 -2.95 19.31 0.72
CA SER A 23 -2.08 18.79 -0.34
C SER A 23 -1.36 17.50 0.08
N CYS A 24 -1.45 16.49 -0.77
CA CYS A 24 -0.84 15.18 -0.60
C CYS A 24 0.67 15.28 -0.38
N VAL A 25 1.18 14.76 0.75
CA VAL A 25 2.60 14.91 1.10
C VAL A 25 3.55 14.06 0.25
N LEU A 26 3.02 13.11 -0.53
CA LEU A 26 3.81 12.23 -1.39
C LEU A 26 4.21 12.91 -2.71
N TYR A 27 3.33 13.75 -3.28
CA TYR A 27 3.53 14.36 -4.60
C TYR A 27 3.05 15.83 -4.71
N GLY A 28 2.23 16.32 -3.79
CA GLY A 28 1.90 17.74 -3.63
C GLY A 28 0.82 18.33 -4.54
N LEU A 29 0.31 17.61 -5.54
CA LEU A 29 -0.57 18.20 -6.58
C LEU A 29 -2.08 18.13 -6.29
N GLN A 30 -2.53 17.23 -5.42
CA GLN A 30 -3.95 17.03 -5.12
C GLN A 30 -4.18 16.79 -3.63
N GLY A 31 -5.44 16.93 -3.19
CA GLY A 31 -5.86 16.66 -1.83
C GLY A 31 -5.57 15.23 -1.37
N GLU A 32 -5.08 15.08 -0.14
CA GLU A 32 -4.78 13.81 0.50
C GLU A 32 -6.06 13.13 1.00
N THR A 33 -6.73 12.41 0.10
CA THR A 33 -7.79 11.45 0.44
C THR A 33 -7.21 10.03 0.51
N VAL A 34 -7.93 9.07 1.11
CA VAL A 34 -7.51 7.66 1.11
C VAL A 34 -7.41 7.13 -0.33
N ALA A 35 -8.39 7.42 -1.17
CA ALA A 35 -8.38 7.01 -2.58
C ALA A 35 -7.17 7.60 -3.32
N HIS A 36 -6.88 8.89 -3.13
CA HIS A 36 -5.71 9.52 -3.74
C HIS A 36 -4.42 8.93 -3.20
N LEU A 37 -4.25 8.90 -1.87
CA LEU A 37 -3.01 8.47 -1.21
C LEU A 37 -2.56 7.08 -1.66
N PHE A 38 -3.49 6.13 -1.80
CA PHE A 38 -3.15 4.76 -2.18
C PHE A 38 -3.24 4.50 -3.68
N PHE A 39 -4.22 5.06 -4.40
CA PHE A 39 -4.54 4.58 -5.76
C PHE A 39 -4.35 5.63 -6.86
N SER A 40 -4.54 6.91 -6.56
CA SER A 40 -4.46 7.97 -7.59
C SER A 40 -3.13 8.73 -7.59
N CYS A 41 -2.41 8.75 -6.46
CA CYS A 41 -1.14 9.47 -6.33
C CYS A 41 -0.08 8.87 -7.25
N ALA A 42 0.60 9.70 -8.03
CA ALA A 42 1.68 9.26 -8.94
C ALA A 42 2.78 8.48 -8.20
N PHE A 43 3.15 8.93 -7.00
CA PHE A 43 4.09 8.23 -6.12
C PHE A 43 3.65 6.79 -5.85
N SER A 44 2.40 6.62 -5.43
CA SER A 44 1.84 5.32 -5.05
C SER A 44 1.61 4.42 -6.26
N LYS A 45 1.14 4.97 -7.39
CA LYS A 45 0.95 4.21 -8.64
C LYS A 45 2.24 3.53 -9.11
N LEU A 46 3.36 4.25 -9.08
CA LEU A 46 4.67 3.70 -9.48
C LEU A 46 5.10 2.54 -8.57
N ILE A 47 4.83 2.63 -7.27
CA ILE A 47 5.07 1.52 -6.34
C ILE A 47 4.20 0.33 -6.73
N TRP A 48 2.89 0.54 -6.90
CA TRP A 48 1.98 -0.54 -7.22
C TRP A 48 2.30 -1.26 -8.53
N GLU A 49 2.55 -0.51 -9.61
CA GLU A 49 2.93 -1.09 -10.90
C GLU A 49 4.16 -1.99 -10.76
N LYS A 50 5.18 -1.53 -10.01
CA LYS A 50 6.36 -2.34 -9.73
C LYS A 50 6.03 -3.61 -8.94
N ILE A 51 5.19 -3.50 -7.92
CA ILE A 51 4.75 -4.65 -7.09
C ILE A 51 3.97 -5.67 -7.92
N LEU A 52 3.04 -5.24 -8.78
CA LEU A 52 2.24 -6.10 -9.63
C LEU A 52 3.09 -6.81 -10.70
N HIS A 53 4.05 -6.10 -11.32
CA HIS A 53 4.93 -6.68 -12.33
C HIS A 53 5.78 -7.84 -11.77
N MET A 54 6.13 -7.83 -10.48
CA MET A 54 6.90 -8.90 -9.86
C MET A 54 6.15 -10.22 -9.75
N VAL A 55 4.81 -10.21 -9.78
CA VAL A 55 3.96 -11.40 -9.81
C VAL A 55 3.37 -11.67 -11.18
N SER A 56 4.01 -11.12 -12.22
CA SER A 56 3.60 -11.22 -13.62
C SER A 56 2.17 -10.73 -13.85
N ILE A 57 1.79 -9.66 -13.15
CA ILE A 57 0.51 -8.97 -13.34
C ILE A 57 0.81 -7.61 -13.97
N TYR A 58 0.61 -7.52 -15.28
CA TYR A 58 0.94 -6.33 -16.07
C TYR A 58 -0.33 -5.49 -16.29
N ARG A 59 -0.65 -4.65 -15.30
CA ARG A 59 -1.76 -3.69 -15.37
C ARG A 59 -1.37 -2.41 -14.63
N GLY A 60 -1.94 -1.29 -15.05
CA GLY A 60 -1.94 -0.07 -14.26
C GLY A 60 -2.90 -0.19 -13.07
N VAL A 61 -2.67 0.68 -12.07
CA VAL A 61 -3.60 0.81 -10.94
C VAL A 61 -4.73 1.77 -11.29
N GLY A 62 -5.94 1.25 -11.17
CA GLY A 62 -7.19 1.98 -11.37
C GLY A 62 -7.65 2.72 -10.12
N ALA A 63 -8.91 3.16 -10.15
CA ALA A 63 -9.55 3.75 -8.98
C ALA A 63 -9.72 2.71 -7.85
N ILE A 64 -9.89 3.19 -6.61
CA ILE A 64 -10.04 2.33 -5.42
C ILE A 64 -11.11 1.24 -5.60
N ASP A 65 -12.25 1.56 -6.20
CA ASP A 65 -13.35 0.59 -6.40
C ASP A 65 -12.99 -0.49 -7.43
N GLN A 66 -12.25 -0.11 -8.47
CA GLN A 66 -11.75 -1.06 -9.48
C GLN A 66 -10.70 -1.99 -8.89
N GLU A 67 -9.82 -1.48 -8.03
CA GLU A 67 -8.81 -2.29 -7.35
C GLU A 67 -9.45 -3.22 -6.31
N ILE A 68 -10.40 -2.74 -5.52
CA ILE A 68 -11.16 -3.58 -4.59
C ILE A 68 -11.91 -4.67 -5.36
N GLY A 69 -12.60 -4.33 -6.44
CA GLY A 69 -13.30 -5.31 -7.29
C GLY A 69 -12.34 -6.33 -7.90
N TRP A 70 -11.18 -5.88 -8.40
CA TRP A 70 -10.17 -6.78 -8.94
C TRP A 70 -9.63 -7.74 -7.87
N LEU A 71 -9.29 -7.22 -6.69
CA LEU A 71 -8.87 -8.01 -5.54
C LEU A 71 -9.94 -9.04 -5.15
N LEU A 72 -11.21 -8.62 -5.01
CA LEU A 72 -12.30 -9.53 -4.65
C LEU A 72 -12.51 -10.65 -5.68
N ASN A 73 -12.34 -10.36 -6.97
CA ASN A 73 -12.50 -11.35 -8.04
C ASN A 73 -11.30 -12.29 -8.18
N HIS A 74 -10.08 -11.83 -7.88
CA HIS A 74 -8.84 -12.60 -8.12
C HIS A 74 -8.28 -13.26 -6.85
N LEU A 75 -8.72 -12.83 -5.66
CA LEU A 75 -8.32 -13.35 -4.36
C LEU A 75 -9.28 -14.32 -3.61
N PRO A 76 -10.38 -14.85 -4.19
CA PRO A 76 -11.26 -15.77 -3.46
C PRO A 76 -10.66 -17.18 -3.33
N SER A 77 -9.61 -17.51 -4.10
CA SER A 77 -8.99 -18.84 -4.05
C SER A 77 -8.01 -18.99 -2.87
N LYS A 78 -7.96 -20.21 -2.30
CA LYS A 78 -6.93 -20.64 -1.32
C LYS A 78 -5.58 -20.95 -1.97
N CYS A 79 -5.34 -20.48 -3.20
CA CYS A 79 -4.10 -20.79 -3.91
C CYS A 79 -2.95 -19.90 -3.44
N PHE A 80 -1.72 -20.42 -3.57
CA PHE A 80 -0.51 -19.73 -3.15
C PHE A 80 -0.37 -18.34 -3.82
N LYS A 81 -0.71 -18.22 -5.11
CA LYS A 81 -0.65 -16.94 -5.84
C LYS A 81 -1.56 -15.87 -5.21
N SER A 82 -2.80 -16.24 -4.84
CA SER A 82 -3.74 -15.35 -4.14
C SER A 82 -3.18 -14.91 -2.78
N PHE A 83 -2.55 -15.82 -2.03
CA PHE A 83 -1.87 -15.48 -0.79
C PHE A 83 -0.72 -14.49 -1.01
N ILE A 84 0.13 -14.70 -2.02
CA ILE A 84 1.23 -13.77 -2.33
C ILE A 84 0.70 -12.39 -2.70
N VAL A 85 -0.31 -12.31 -3.55
CA VAL A 85 -0.90 -11.02 -3.93
C VAL A 85 -1.48 -10.29 -2.70
N LYS A 86 -2.15 -10.99 -1.78
CA LYS A 86 -2.65 -10.39 -0.52
C LYS A 86 -1.52 -9.81 0.33
N VAL A 87 -0.43 -10.56 0.49
CA VAL A 87 0.76 -10.14 1.24
C VAL A 87 1.37 -8.90 0.60
N LEU A 88 1.69 -8.98 -0.70
CA LEU A 88 2.27 -7.87 -1.46
C LEU A 88 1.43 -6.60 -1.32
N PHE A 89 0.11 -6.74 -1.46
CA PHE A 89 -0.80 -5.62 -1.39
C PHE A 89 -0.83 -4.99 0.01
N SER A 90 -0.89 -5.83 1.04
CA SER A 90 -0.88 -5.36 2.43
C SER A 90 0.43 -4.68 2.80
N THR A 91 1.57 -5.24 2.40
CA THR A 91 2.90 -4.70 2.65
C THR A 91 3.13 -3.38 1.92
N ALA A 92 2.72 -3.28 0.64
CA ALA A 92 2.84 -2.05 -0.14
C ALA A 92 1.99 -0.91 0.45
N ALA A 93 0.71 -1.19 0.77
CA ALA A 93 -0.16 -0.24 1.43
C ALA A 93 0.42 0.24 2.77
N TYR A 94 0.96 -0.68 3.57
CA TYR A 94 1.58 -0.35 4.85
C TYR A 94 2.81 0.55 4.69
N ASN A 95 3.70 0.23 3.75
CA ASN A 95 4.91 1.01 3.50
C ASN A 95 4.61 2.42 2.94
N ILE A 96 3.60 2.56 2.07
CA ILE A 96 3.10 3.88 1.61
C ILE A 96 2.61 4.70 2.80
N TRP A 97 1.84 4.09 3.71
CA TRP A 97 1.34 4.76 4.91
C TRP A 97 2.48 5.16 5.86
N ILE A 98 3.48 4.31 6.04
CA ILE A 98 4.68 4.63 6.83
C ILE A 98 5.43 5.81 6.23
N ASP A 99 5.71 5.80 4.93
CA ASP A 99 6.45 6.89 4.29
C ASP A 99 5.68 8.20 4.41
N ARG A 100 4.36 8.20 4.17
CA ARG A 100 3.49 9.34 4.43
C ARG A 100 3.66 9.87 5.86
N ASN A 101 3.60 9.01 6.87
CA ASN A 101 3.74 9.44 8.26
C ASN A 101 5.15 9.95 8.59
N ASN A 102 6.19 9.33 8.03
CA ASN A 102 7.57 9.81 8.18
C ASN A 102 7.76 11.21 7.56
N ARG A 103 7.10 11.50 6.44
CA ARG A 103 7.14 12.85 5.84
C ARG A 103 6.46 13.89 6.73
N VAL A 104 5.32 13.54 7.30
CA VAL A 104 4.53 14.45 8.14
C VAL A 104 5.20 14.71 9.49
N PHE A 105 5.60 13.65 10.19
CA PHE A 105 6.02 13.75 11.60
C PHE A 105 7.54 13.77 11.81
N LYS A 106 8.32 13.32 10.82
CA LYS A 106 9.79 13.20 10.94
C LYS A 106 10.54 13.97 9.86
N GLY A 107 9.83 14.65 8.94
CA GLY A 107 10.45 15.35 7.80
C GLY A 107 11.25 14.46 6.85
N ARG A 108 11.15 13.13 6.97
CA ARG A 108 11.93 12.17 6.17
C ARG A 108 11.15 11.79 4.92
N ARG A 109 11.73 12.00 3.75
CA ARG A 109 11.17 11.64 2.44
C ARG A 109 11.98 10.51 1.84
N GLN A 110 11.34 9.37 1.56
CA GLN A 110 11.97 8.31 0.78
C GLN A 110 11.65 8.46 -0.71
N THR A 111 12.56 8.03 -1.57
CA THR A 111 12.27 7.89 -3.00
C THR A 111 11.38 6.66 -3.23
N HIS A 112 10.71 6.58 -4.38
CA HIS A 112 9.89 5.39 -4.70
C HIS A 112 10.73 4.12 -4.66
N SER A 113 11.97 4.18 -5.16
CA SER A 113 12.92 3.06 -5.16
C SER A 113 13.25 2.58 -3.74
N GLN A 114 13.44 3.50 -2.79
CA GLN A 114 13.69 3.14 -1.39
C GLN A 114 12.47 2.46 -0.76
N VAL A 115 11.26 2.95 -1.02
CA VAL A 115 10.02 2.33 -0.52
C VAL A 115 9.84 0.93 -1.13
N ILE A 116 10.08 0.79 -2.44
CA ILE A 116 10.04 -0.51 -3.13
C ILE A 116 11.06 -1.48 -2.53
N GLN A 117 12.27 -1.02 -2.23
CA GLN A 117 13.32 -1.84 -1.61
C GLN A 117 12.92 -2.28 -0.20
N SER A 118 12.31 -1.41 0.61
CA SER A 118 11.77 -1.77 1.93
C SER A 118 10.72 -2.86 1.82
N ILE A 119 9.74 -2.68 0.91
CA ILE A 119 8.70 -3.68 0.66
C ILE A 119 9.32 -5.03 0.27
N LEU A 120 10.26 -5.03 -0.68
CA LEU A 120 10.95 -6.24 -1.14
C LEU A 120 11.72 -6.96 -0.04
N SER A 121 12.42 -6.20 0.81
CA SER A 121 13.16 -6.74 1.94
C SER A 121 12.22 -7.41 2.94
N GLU A 122 11.12 -6.75 3.29
CA GLU A 122 10.10 -7.28 4.21
C GLU A 122 9.45 -8.56 3.69
N ILE A 123 9.10 -8.59 2.39
CA ILE A 123 8.53 -9.77 1.75
C ILE A 123 9.53 -10.92 1.73
N SER A 124 10.78 -10.66 1.35
CA SER A 124 11.84 -11.67 1.31
C SER A 124 12.10 -12.27 2.69
N ALA A 125 12.17 -11.42 3.72
CA ALA A 125 12.29 -11.85 5.10
C ALA A 125 11.09 -12.69 5.56
N ALA A 126 9.87 -12.29 5.20
CA ALA A 126 8.65 -13.04 5.50
C ALA A 126 8.67 -14.42 4.84
N PHE A 127 9.09 -14.52 3.58
CA PHE A 127 9.23 -15.80 2.88
C PHE A 127 10.24 -16.74 3.53
N VAL A 128 11.41 -16.23 3.91
CA VAL A 128 12.43 -17.00 4.64
C VAL A 128 11.87 -17.50 5.97
N SER A 129 11.17 -16.64 6.71
CA SER A 129 10.52 -16.99 7.97
C SER A 129 9.46 -18.07 7.77
N TRP A 130 8.57 -17.93 6.78
CA TRP A 130 7.51 -18.90 6.49
C TRP A 130 8.04 -20.25 6.03
N ARG A 131 9.21 -20.31 5.40
CA ARG A 131 9.88 -21.57 5.09
C ARG A 131 10.22 -22.38 6.35
N ASN A 132 10.44 -21.68 7.47
CA ASN A 132 10.78 -22.26 8.76
C ASN A 132 9.55 -22.48 9.67
N VAL A 133 8.37 -22.04 9.26
CA VAL A 133 7.12 -22.28 9.99
C VAL A 133 6.71 -23.74 9.79
N LYS A 134 6.66 -24.51 10.89
CA LYS A 134 6.12 -25.88 10.88
C LYS A 134 4.65 -25.83 10.46
N ARG A 135 4.29 -26.59 9.42
CA ARG A 135 2.93 -26.61 8.83
C ARG A 135 1.85 -27.27 9.71
N THR A 136 2.23 -27.84 10.85
CA THR A 136 1.32 -28.53 11.74
C THR A 136 1.06 -27.70 12.98
N PHE A 137 -0.20 -27.29 13.18
CA PHE A 137 -0.71 -27.12 14.54
C PHE A 137 -0.58 -28.51 15.18
N VAL A 138 0.31 -28.65 16.15
CA VAL A 138 0.33 -29.85 16.99
C VAL A 138 -0.99 -29.79 17.76
N ASN A 139 -1.86 -30.78 17.54
CA ASN A 139 -3.09 -30.98 18.31
C ASN A 139 -2.76 -31.21 19.79
#